data_AF-X1SVK7-F1
#
_entry.id   AF-X1SVK7-F1
#
_cell.length_a   1.000
_cell.length_b   1.000
_cell.length_c   1.000
_cell.angle_alpha   90.00
_cell.angle_beta   90.00
_cell.angle_gamma   90.00
#
_symmetry.space_group_name_H-M   'P 1'
#
loop_
_entity.id
_entity.type
_entity.pdbx_description
1 polymer ?
#
loop_
_entity_poly.entity_id
_entity_poly.type
_entity_poly.pdbx_seq_one_letter_code
_entity_poly.pdbx_strand_id
1 'polypeptide(L)'
;MILDPITLPPDKTIGEALQVMRRYQISGVPIVDGPPEGGRLVGILTNRDIRFEKDLSQPISARMTSENLVTVPRGTTLEDAKAVLQQHRIEKLLVVDEDGSLCGLITVKDILKKEMHPNACLDGHGRLRVSAAVGTGADTFDRAAALVDAGVDAIFV
;
A
#
# COMPACT_ATOMS: atom_id res chain seq x y z
N MET A 1 -6.69 -2.45 -6.32
CA MET A 1 -5.29 -2.83 -6.02
C MET A 1 -4.55 -1.57 -5.65
N ILE A 2 -3.75 -1.59 -4.59
CA ILE A 2 -2.90 -0.45 -4.23
C ILE A 2 -1.66 -0.56 -5.10
N LEU A 3 -1.44 0.41 -6.00
CA LEU A 3 -0.29 0.43 -6.91
C LEU A 3 0.98 0.85 -6.20
N ASP A 4 0.86 1.84 -5.32
CA ASP A 4 2.00 2.48 -4.65
C ASP A 4 1.87 2.26 -3.13
N PRO A 5 2.04 1.01 -2.64
CA PRO A 5 1.95 0.75 -1.21
C PRO A 5 3.13 1.43 -0.50
N ILE A 6 2.89 1.90 0.72
CA ILE A 6 3.96 2.40 1.57
C ILE A 6 4.88 1.23 1.92
N THR A 7 6.16 1.36 1.62
CA THR A 7 7.20 0.36 1.87
C THR A 7 8.24 0.87 2.86
N LEU A 8 9.02 -0.04 3.44
CA LEU A 8 10.18 0.28 4.28
C LEU A 8 11.35 -0.65 3.95
N PRO A 9 12.60 -0.17 4.06
CA PRO A 9 13.77 -1.03 3.93
C PRO A 9 13.98 -1.90 5.19
N PRO A 10 14.67 -3.05 5.07
CA PRO A 10 14.81 -4.04 6.14
C PRO A 10 15.68 -3.59 7.33
N ASP A 11 16.50 -2.57 7.15
CA ASP A 11 17.44 -2.01 8.14
C ASP A 11 16.81 -0.94 9.04
N LYS A 12 15.66 -0.37 8.64
CA LYS A 12 14.85 0.51 9.48
C LYS A 12 14.47 -0.17 10.78
N THR A 13 14.20 0.64 11.81
CA THR A 13 13.80 0.11 13.12
C THR A 13 12.30 -0.23 13.17
N ILE A 14 11.93 -1.13 14.07
CA ILE A 14 10.52 -1.44 14.38
C ILE A 14 9.78 -0.17 14.85
N GLY A 15 10.45 0.71 15.60
CA GLY A 15 9.90 1.99 16.04
C GLY A 15 9.48 2.91 14.88
N GLU A 16 10.31 2.98 13.83
CA GLU A 16 9.98 3.72 12.61
C GLU A 16 8.82 3.08 11.85
N ALA A 17 8.80 1.74 11.75
CA ALA A 17 7.66 1.03 11.15
C ALA A 17 6.35 1.33 11.89
N LEU A 18 6.35 1.31 13.22
CA LEU A 18 5.20 1.68 14.04
C LEU A 18 4.75 3.13 13.81
N GLN A 19 5.67 4.07 13.63
CA GLN A 19 5.32 5.45 13.30
C GLN A 19 4.61 5.54 11.94
N VAL A 20 5.14 4.87 10.93
CA VAL A 20 4.54 4.81 9.59
C VAL A 20 3.15 4.16 9.65
N MET A 21 3.03 3.01 10.32
CA MET A 21 1.75 2.31 10.51
C MET A 21 0.71 3.19 11.20
N ARG A 22 1.10 3.93 12.25
CA ARG A 22 0.22 4.89 12.93
C ARG A 22 -0.15 6.08 12.05
N ARG A 23 0.84 6.67 11.36
CA ARG A 23 0.65 7.86 10.52
C ARG A 23 -0.35 7.60 9.39
N TYR A 24 -0.24 6.45 8.74
CA TYR A 24 -1.07 6.07 7.60
C TYR A 24 -2.23 5.13 7.94
N GLN A 25 -2.40 4.78 9.23
CA GLN A 25 -3.47 3.91 9.71
C GLN A 25 -3.49 2.54 9.00
N ILE A 26 -2.31 1.97 8.75
CA ILE A 26 -2.11 0.66 8.11
C ILE A 26 -1.59 -0.37 9.10
N SER A 27 -2.05 -1.62 8.97
CA SER A 27 -1.70 -2.72 9.88
C SER A 27 -0.59 -3.64 9.36
N GLY A 28 0.04 -3.30 8.24
CA GLY A 28 1.19 -4.01 7.71
C GLY A 28 1.83 -3.27 6.56
N VAL A 29 3.13 -3.47 6.39
CA VAL A 29 4.03 -2.71 5.51
C VAL A 29 4.90 -3.73 4.76
N PRO A 30 4.86 -3.74 3.41
CA PRO A 30 5.82 -4.49 2.61
C PRO A 30 7.24 -3.98 2.84
N ILE A 31 8.19 -4.90 2.93
CA ILE A 31 9.60 -4.59 3.11
C ILE A 31 10.31 -4.84 1.79
N VAL A 32 11.00 -3.82 1.29
CA VAL A 32 11.68 -3.86 -0.01
C VAL A 32 13.15 -3.53 0.15
N ASP A 33 13.99 -4.15 -0.66
CA ASP A 33 15.39 -3.79 -0.84
C ASP A 33 15.55 -2.94 -2.10
N GLY A 34 16.27 -1.82 -2.00
CA GLY A 34 16.40 -0.82 -3.05
C GLY A 34 15.34 0.30 -2.99
N PRO A 35 14.98 0.92 -4.12
CA PRO A 35 14.09 2.08 -4.15
C PRO A 35 12.67 1.75 -3.66
N PRO A 36 11.94 2.73 -3.06
CA PRO A 36 10.57 2.51 -2.60
C PRO A 36 9.61 2.05 -3.71
N GLU A 37 9.82 2.55 -4.92
CA GLU A 37 9.13 2.15 -6.15
C GLU A 37 9.99 1.13 -6.91
N GLY A 38 9.45 -0.06 -7.17
CA GLY A 38 10.17 -1.09 -7.93
C GLY A 38 11.31 -1.79 -7.17
N GLY A 39 11.44 -1.58 -5.86
CA GLY A 39 12.37 -2.33 -5.02
C GLY A 39 12.01 -3.82 -4.95
N ARG A 40 13.04 -4.65 -4.73
CA ARG A 40 12.88 -6.10 -4.60
C ARG A 40 12.12 -6.42 -3.31
N LEU A 41 11.04 -7.19 -3.40
CA LEU A 41 10.30 -7.61 -2.22
C LEU A 41 11.14 -8.58 -1.38
N VAL A 42 11.40 -8.23 -0.11
CA VAL A 42 12.17 -9.07 0.82
C VAL A 42 11.39 -9.51 2.04
N GLY A 43 10.23 -8.91 2.30
CA GLY A 43 9.39 -9.31 3.41
C GLY A 43 8.09 -8.54 3.56
N ILE A 44 7.37 -8.84 4.63
CA ILE A 44 6.25 -8.03 5.12
C ILE A 44 6.30 -7.97 6.64
N LEU A 45 6.10 -6.78 7.19
CA LEU A 45 5.93 -6.60 8.63
C LEU A 45 4.47 -6.28 8.92
N THR A 46 3.85 -6.99 9.85
CA THR A 46 2.47 -6.77 10.25
C THR A 46 2.34 -6.43 11.71
N ASN A 47 1.18 -5.88 12.09
CA ASN A 47 0.88 -5.58 13.49
C ASN A 47 0.82 -6.84 14.38
N ARG A 48 0.77 -8.05 13.80
CA ARG A 48 0.85 -9.30 14.56
C ARG A 48 2.29 -9.58 15.00
N ASP A 49 3.26 -9.28 14.14
CA ASP A 49 4.67 -9.61 14.32
C ASP A 49 5.31 -8.77 15.43
N ILE A 50 4.84 -7.53 15.58
CA ILE A 50 5.40 -6.53 16.52
C ILE A 50 4.50 -6.23 17.72
N ARG A 51 3.34 -6.89 17.85
CA ARG A 51 2.32 -6.59 18.87
C ARG A 51 2.86 -6.60 20.29
N PHE A 52 3.77 -7.52 20.57
CA PHE A 52 4.34 -7.77 21.89
C PHE A 52 5.83 -7.43 21.95
N GLU A 53 6.35 -6.78 20.90
CA GLU A 53 7.75 -6.39 20.86
C GLU A 53 8.01 -5.24 21.81
N LYS A 54 9.07 -5.37 22.62
CA LYS A 54 9.44 -4.37 23.63
C LYS A 54 10.61 -3.52 23.17
N ASP A 55 11.50 -4.12 22.39
CA ASP A 55 12.67 -3.43 21.87
C ASP A 55 12.39 -2.88 20.47
N LEU A 56 12.05 -1.61 20.43
CA LEU A 56 11.71 -0.91 19.19
C LEU A 56 12.93 -0.47 18.38
N SER A 57 14.15 -0.65 18.92
CA SER A 57 15.39 -0.29 18.25
C SER A 57 15.88 -1.36 17.29
N GLN A 58 15.34 -2.58 17.37
CA GLN A 58 15.70 -3.68 16.49
C GLN A 58 15.32 -3.38 15.03
N PRO A 59 16.11 -3.90 14.07
CA PRO A 59 15.79 -3.76 12.67
C PRO A 59 14.53 -4.55 12.31
N ILE A 60 13.79 -4.08 11.33
CA ILE A 60 12.58 -4.73 10.80
C ILE A 60 12.89 -6.17 10.36
N SER A 61 14.06 -6.40 9.76
CA SER A 61 14.52 -7.72 9.33
C SER A 61 14.50 -8.79 10.43
N ALA A 62 14.60 -8.41 11.71
CA ALA A 62 14.56 -9.35 12.83
C ALA A 62 13.16 -9.91 13.13
N ARG A 63 12.10 -9.22 12.66
CA ARG A 63 10.69 -9.55 12.98
C ARG A 63 9.77 -9.66 11.77
N MET A 64 10.18 -9.21 10.60
CA MET A 64 9.37 -9.37 9.38
C MET A 64 9.21 -10.84 9.01
N THR A 65 8.12 -11.16 8.32
CA THR A 65 8.04 -12.43 7.58
C THR A 65 8.84 -12.28 6.30
N SER A 66 9.86 -13.12 6.11
CA SER A 66 10.74 -13.13 4.92
C SER A 66 10.70 -14.45 4.14
N GLU A 67 10.36 -15.54 4.81
CA GLU A 67 10.26 -16.87 4.20
C GLU A 67 8.82 -17.22 3.85
N ASN A 68 8.63 -18.00 2.77
CA ASN A 68 7.33 -18.45 2.30
C ASN A 68 6.31 -17.30 2.11
N LEU A 69 6.80 -16.16 1.60
CA LEU A 69 5.94 -15.04 1.25
C LEU A 69 4.89 -15.48 0.24
N VAL A 70 3.63 -15.22 0.58
CA VAL A 70 2.52 -15.44 -0.33
C VAL A 70 2.42 -14.23 -1.24
N THR A 71 2.76 -14.43 -2.51
CA THR A 71 2.76 -13.40 -3.55
C THR A 71 1.92 -13.84 -4.75
N VAL A 72 1.49 -12.88 -5.55
CA VAL A 72 0.83 -13.13 -6.84
C VAL A 72 1.41 -12.24 -7.94
N PRO A 73 1.38 -12.66 -9.21
CA PRO A 73 1.90 -11.84 -10.30
C PRO A 73 1.03 -10.61 -10.59
N ARG A 74 1.60 -9.62 -11.26
CA ARG A 74 0.82 -8.53 -11.84
C ARG A 74 -0.26 -9.06 -12.78
N GLY A 75 -1.47 -8.52 -12.67
CA GLY A 75 -2.62 -8.93 -13.50
C GLY A 75 -3.53 -9.97 -12.84
N THR A 76 -3.21 -10.45 -11.64
CA THR A 76 -4.12 -11.32 -10.86
C THR A 76 -5.48 -10.67 -10.67
N THR A 77 -6.53 -11.45 -10.96
CA THR A 77 -7.91 -10.98 -10.85
C THR A 77 -8.32 -10.84 -9.38
N LEU A 78 -9.42 -10.11 -9.14
CA LEU A 78 -9.96 -9.98 -7.78
C LEU A 78 -10.43 -11.32 -7.21
N GLU A 79 -10.97 -12.20 -8.05
CA GLU A 79 -11.46 -13.52 -7.64
C GLU A 79 -10.30 -14.45 -7.25
N ASP A 80 -9.24 -14.48 -8.07
CA ASP A 80 -8.03 -15.25 -7.76
C ASP A 80 -7.37 -14.74 -6.47
N ALA A 81 -7.28 -13.41 -6.31
CA ALA A 81 -6.74 -12.81 -5.10
C ALA A 81 -7.54 -13.21 -3.85
N LYS A 82 -8.89 -13.25 -3.93
CA LYS A 82 -9.74 -13.72 -2.83
C LYS A 82 -9.44 -15.18 -2.48
N ALA A 83 -9.30 -16.04 -3.48
CA ALA A 83 -9.00 -17.46 -3.27
C ALA A 83 -7.66 -17.64 -2.54
N VAL A 84 -6.61 -16.93 -2.97
CA VAL A 84 -5.29 -16.96 -2.33
C VAL A 84 -5.33 -16.44 -0.89
N LEU A 85 -5.98 -15.28 -0.67
CA LEU A 85 -6.16 -14.71 0.67
C LEU A 85 -6.87 -15.70 1.62
N GLN A 86 -7.92 -16.37 1.13
CA GLN A 86 -8.68 -17.36 1.89
C GLN A 86 -7.86 -18.62 2.19
N GLN A 87 -7.18 -19.17 1.17
CA GLN A 87 -6.36 -20.37 1.29
C GLN A 87 -5.25 -20.20 2.34
N HIS A 88 -4.55 -19.07 2.28
CA HIS A 88 -3.43 -18.78 3.18
C HIS A 88 -3.84 -18.11 4.50
N ARG A 89 -5.12 -17.73 4.65
CA ARG A 89 -5.67 -17.07 5.85
C ARG A 89 -4.92 -15.79 6.22
N ILE A 90 -4.55 -15.00 5.21
CA ILE A 90 -3.83 -13.73 5.35
C ILE A 90 -4.72 -12.56 4.93
N GLU A 91 -4.43 -11.36 5.45
CA GLU A 91 -5.23 -10.15 5.17
C GLU A 91 -4.66 -9.29 4.03
N LYS A 92 -3.41 -9.53 3.65
CA LYS A 92 -2.63 -8.72 2.70
C LYS A 92 -1.93 -9.66 1.75
N LEU A 93 -2.06 -9.38 0.46
CA LEU A 93 -1.46 -10.14 -0.62
C LEU A 93 -0.56 -9.23 -1.45
N LEU A 94 0.71 -9.60 -1.53
CA LEU A 94 1.77 -8.85 -2.19
C LEU A 94 1.74 -9.17 -3.69
N VAL A 95 1.79 -8.14 -4.53
CA VAL A 95 1.81 -8.29 -5.98
C VAL A 95 3.23 -8.00 -6.47
N VAL A 96 3.81 -8.94 -7.23
CA VAL A 96 5.17 -8.83 -7.74
C VAL A 96 5.23 -8.96 -9.26
N ASP A 97 6.29 -8.44 -9.87
CA ASP A 97 6.64 -8.73 -11.26
C ASP A 97 7.49 -10.02 -11.39
N GLU A 98 7.93 -10.32 -12.60
CA GLU A 98 8.75 -11.49 -12.93
C GLU A 98 10.14 -11.46 -12.25
N ASP A 99 10.66 -10.27 -11.95
CA ASP A 99 11.95 -10.05 -11.29
C ASP A 99 11.85 -10.08 -9.76
N GLY A 100 10.63 -10.20 -9.21
CA GLY A 100 10.34 -10.21 -7.78
C GLY A 100 10.28 -8.82 -7.14
N SER A 101 10.13 -7.77 -7.94
CA SER A 101 9.93 -6.40 -7.47
C SER A 101 8.48 -6.17 -7.06
N LEU A 102 8.27 -5.39 -6.00
CA LEU A 102 6.93 -5.10 -5.52
C LEU A 102 6.20 -4.15 -6.49
N CYS A 103 5.10 -4.64 -7.05
CA CYS A 103 4.23 -3.90 -7.97
C CYS A 103 2.93 -3.40 -7.30
N GLY A 104 2.59 -3.90 -6.12
CA GLY A 104 1.39 -3.47 -5.44
C GLY A 104 0.98 -4.35 -4.26
N LEU A 105 -0.17 -3.99 -3.69
CA LEU A 105 -0.75 -4.66 -2.52
C LEU A 105 -2.27 -4.80 -2.70
N ILE A 106 -2.79 -5.98 -2.40
CA ILE A 106 -4.22 -6.27 -2.32
C ILE A 106 -4.55 -6.55 -0.85
N THR A 107 -5.59 -5.92 -0.32
CA THR A 107 -6.01 -6.12 1.07
C THR A 107 -7.44 -6.63 1.14
N VAL A 108 -7.72 -7.50 2.12
CA VAL A 108 -9.09 -7.97 2.42
C VAL A 108 -10.01 -6.77 2.70
N LYS A 109 -9.50 -5.73 3.37
CA LYS A 109 -10.25 -4.51 3.69
C LYS A 109 -10.78 -3.80 2.44
N ASP A 110 -9.95 -3.68 1.39
CA ASP A 110 -10.37 -3.00 0.16
C ASP A 110 -11.37 -3.83 -0.64
N ILE A 111 -11.20 -5.16 -0.63
CA ILE A 111 -12.17 -6.10 -1.21
C ILE A 111 -13.54 -5.92 -0.54
N LEU A 112 -13.58 -5.95 0.79
CA LEU A 112 -14.82 -5.79 1.56
C LEU A 112 -15.46 -4.42 1.32
N LYS A 113 -14.67 -3.35 1.26
CA LYS A 113 -15.19 -2.01 0.94
C LYS A 113 -15.85 -1.96 -0.44
N LYS A 114 -15.27 -2.63 -1.44
CA LYS A 114 -15.85 -2.69 -2.79
C LYS A 114 -17.19 -3.43 -2.79
N GLU A 115 -17.32 -4.50 -2.01
CA GLU A 115 -18.57 -5.24 -1.86
C GLU A 115 -19.64 -4.45 -1.07
N MET A 116 -19.24 -3.75 0.00
CA MET A 116 -20.13 -2.90 0.78
C MET A 116 -20.60 -1.65 0.03
N HIS A 117 -19.81 -1.16 -0.91
CA HIS A 117 -20.07 0.07 -1.67
C HIS A 117 -19.98 -0.17 -3.19
N PRO A 118 -20.89 -0.97 -3.78
CA PRO A 118 -20.82 -1.35 -5.19
C PRO A 118 -20.98 -0.15 -6.14
N ASN A 119 -21.66 0.90 -5.68
CA ASN A 119 -21.91 2.13 -6.44
C ASN A 119 -20.93 3.26 -6.07
N ALA A 120 -19.78 2.95 -5.46
CA ALA A 120 -18.76 3.95 -5.16
C ALA A 120 -18.28 4.66 -6.44
N CYS A 121 -18.06 5.97 -6.35
CA CYS A 121 -17.52 6.76 -7.47
C CYS A 121 -16.00 6.51 -7.55
N LEU A 122 -15.58 5.68 -8.50
CA LEU A 122 -14.20 5.24 -8.65
C LEU A 122 -13.58 5.70 -9.98
N ASP A 123 -12.26 5.88 -9.98
CA ASP A 123 -11.45 6.08 -11.19
C ASP A 123 -11.19 4.75 -11.94
N GLY A 124 -10.41 4.80 -13.02
CA GLY A 124 -10.04 3.61 -13.79
C GLY A 124 -9.15 2.60 -13.04
N HIS A 125 -8.54 3.02 -11.92
CA HIS A 125 -7.68 2.19 -11.06
C HIS A 125 -8.44 1.62 -9.84
N GLY A 126 -9.70 2.02 -9.65
CA GLY A 126 -10.52 1.62 -8.51
C GLY A 126 -10.29 2.45 -7.24
N ARG A 127 -9.66 3.63 -7.35
CA ARG A 127 -9.52 4.62 -6.27
C ARG A 127 -10.77 5.50 -6.22
N LEU A 128 -11.08 6.08 -5.05
CA LEU A 128 -12.18 7.05 -4.94
C LEU A 128 -11.85 8.30 -5.76
N ARG A 129 -12.82 8.79 -6.53
CA ARG A 129 -12.64 10.06 -7.23
C ARG A 129 -12.64 11.23 -6.27
N VAL A 130 -11.80 12.22 -6.56
CA VAL A 130 -11.65 13.45 -5.79
C VAL A 130 -11.60 14.66 -6.71
N SER A 131 -12.24 15.75 -6.29
CA SER A 131 -12.12 17.06 -6.93
C SER A 131 -11.65 18.12 -5.94
N ALA A 132 -11.07 19.18 -6.47
CA ALA A 132 -10.60 20.31 -5.68
C ALA A 132 -11.01 21.63 -6.33
N ALA A 133 -11.33 22.62 -5.50
CA ALA A 133 -11.55 23.99 -5.93
C ALA A 133 -10.24 24.79 -5.82
N VAL A 134 -9.95 25.63 -6.80
CA VAL A 134 -8.85 26.59 -6.79
C VAL A 134 -9.40 28.00 -6.99
N GLY A 135 -8.71 29.01 -6.45
CA GLY A 135 -9.09 30.40 -6.66
C GLY A 135 -8.68 30.91 -8.06
N THR A 136 -8.74 32.22 -8.25
CA THR A 136 -8.35 32.91 -9.50
C THR A 136 -7.13 33.83 -9.32
N GLY A 137 -6.36 33.62 -8.24
CA GLY A 137 -5.17 34.41 -7.91
C GLY A 137 -3.95 34.06 -8.77
N ALA A 138 -2.86 34.79 -8.54
CA ALA A 138 -1.59 34.54 -9.24
C ALA A 138 -1.00 33.15 -8.95
N ASP A 139 -1.31 32.56 -7.79
CA ASP A 139 -0.84 31.24 -7.36
C ASP A 139 -1.74 30.08 -7.84
N THR A 140 -2.81 30.35 -8.58
CA THR A 140 -3.77 29.32 -9.03
C THR A 140 -3.13 28.24 -9.88
N PHE A 141 -2.24 28.60 -10.80
CA PHE A 141 -1.57 27.62 -11.67
C PHE A 141 -0.66 26.69 -10.88
N ASP A 142 0.10 27.23 -9.93
CA ASP A 142 0.99 26.41 -9.08
C ASP A 142 0.17 25.44 -8.20
N ARG A 143 -0.96 25.90 -7.65
CA ARG A 143 -1.87 25.03 -6.88
C ARG A 143 -2.52 23.97 -7.74
N ALA A 144 -3.00 24.34 -8.93
CA ALA A 144 -3.62 23.41 -9.85
C ALA A 144 -2.63 22.33 -10.30
N ALA A 145 -1.38 22.71 -10.61
CA ALA A 145 -0.32 21.77 -10.94
C ALA A 145 -0.04 20.81 -9.78
N ALA A 146 0.13 21.31 -8.56
CA ALA A 146 0.34 20.46 -7.38
C ALA A 146 -0.83 19.48 -7.11
N LEU A 147 -2.06 19.89 -7.39
CA LEU A 147 -3.25 19.01 -7.28
C LEU A 147 -3.27 17.94 -8.37
N VAL A 148 -2.89 18.28 -9.60
CA VAL A 148 -2.76 17.33 -10.70
C VAL A 148 -1.67 16.31 -10.39
N ASP A 149 -0.50 16.75 -9.89
CA ASP A 149 0.59 15.86 -9.48
C ASP A 149 0.17 14.93 -8.34
N ALA A 150 -0.71 15.40 -7.44
CA ALA A 150 -1.31 14.57 -6.39
C ALA A 150 -2.43 13.63 -6.88
N GLY A 151 -2.87 13.75 -8.14
CA GLY A 151 -3.84 12.87 -8.78
C GLY A 151 -5.31 13.27 -8.63
N VAL A 152 -5.64 14.57 -8.64
CA VAL A 152 -7.04 15.05 -8.65
C VAL A 152 -7.75 14.67 -9.95
N ASP A 153 -9.02 14.24 -9.90
CA ASP A 153 -9.81 13.88 -11.09
C ASP A 153 -10.44 15.09 -11.79
N ALA A 154 -10.71 16.16 -11.04
CA ALA A 154 -11.32 17.38 -11.56
C ALA A 154 -10.93 18.61 -10.73
N ILE A 155 -10.70 19.73 -11.41
CA ILE A 155 -10.47 21.04 -10.81
C ILE A 155 -11.65 21.96 -11.12
N PHE A 156 -12.15 22.63 -10.08
CA PHE A 156 -13.15 23.68 -10.19
C PHE A 156 -12.51 25.04 -9.94
N VAL A 157 -12.89 26.04 -10.73
CA VAL A 157 -12.39 27.42 -10.65
C VAL A 157 -13.54 28.36 -10.30
#